data_AF-A0A4U2YF70-F1
#
_entry.id   AF-A0A4U2YF70-F1
#
_cell.length_a   1.000
_cell.length_b   1.000
_cell.length_c   1.000
_cell.angle_alpha   90.00
_cell.angle_beta   90.00
_cell.angle_gamma   90.00
#
_symmetry.space_group_name_H-M   'P 1'
#
loop_
_entity.id
_entity.type
_entity.pdbx_description
1 polymer ?
#
loop_
_entity_poly.entity_id
_entity_poly.type
_entity_poly.pdbx_seq_one_letter_code
_entity_poly.pdbx_strand_id
1 'polypeptide(L)' 'MTVRYILYNPVYIGKKRWMDNLIDGDHEALVSEEDFEAAAILSKKRLISREKTNVCFPFTGILKCARCGSPLQGGEKKQ' A
#
# COMPACT_ATOMS: atom_id res chain seq x y z
N MET A 1 -3.59 6.49 -15.36
CA MET A 1 -2.62 5.57 -14.74
C MET A 1 -2.23 6.13 -13.37
N THR A 2 -2.31 5.35 -12.29
CA THR A 2 -1.91 5.83 -10.94
C THR A 2 -0.53 5.27 -10.58
N VAL A 3 0.24 6.00 -9.76
CA VAL A 3 1.54 5.53 -9.25
C VAL A 3 1.40 4.16 -8.56
N ARG A 4 0.27 3.93 -7.89
CA ARG A 4 -0.04 2.63 -7.28
C ARG A 4 -0.06 1.50 -8.31
N TYR A 5 -0.67 1.72 -9.47
CA TYR A 5 -0.73 0.70 -10.52
C TYR A 5 0.67 0.34 -11.05
N ILE A 6 1.54 1.35 -11.20
CA ILE A 6 2.93 1.18 -11.64
C ILE A 6 3.69 0.25 -10.67
N LEU A 7 3.56 0.47 -9.36
CA LEU A 7 4.26 -0.32 -8.34
C LEU A 7 3.82 -1.79 -8.24
N TYR A 8 2.69 -2.18 -8.85
CA TYR A 8 2.20 -3.56 -8.87
C TYR A 8 2.32 -4.23 -10.23
N ASN A 9 2.88 -3.53 -11.22
CA ASN A 9 2.96 -4.07 -12.58
C ASN A 9 4.17 -5.00 -12.73
N PRO A 10 3.97 -6.31 -13.01
CA PRO A 10 5.08 -7.26 -13.15
C PRO A 10 6.00 -6.97 -14.34
N VAL A 11 5.62 -6.07 -15.26
CA VAL A 11 6.47 -5.65 -16.38
C VAL A 11 7.82 -5.12 -15.89
N TYR A 12 7.87 -4.48 -14.72
CA TYR A 12 9.11 -3.92 -14.19
C TYR A 12 10.13 -4.98 -13.74
N ILE A 13 9.69 -6.22 -13.48
CA ILE A 13 10.54 -7.37 -13.16
C ILE A 13 10.72 -8.33 -14.36
N GLY A 14 10.49 -7.84 -15.59
CA GLY A 14 10.64 -8.65 -16.80
C GLY A 14 9.49 -9.64 -17.04
N LYS A 15 8.39 -9.59 -16.27
CA LYS A 15 7.27 -10.53 -16.39
C LYS A 15 6.02 -9.88 -16.96
N LYS A 16 5.16 -10.65 -17.61
CA LYS A 16 3.87 -10.19 -18.13
C LYS A 16 2.73 -11.02 -17.54
N ARG A 17 1.59 -10.36 -17.35
CA ARG A 17 0.37 -11.02 -16.87
C ARG A 17 -0.46 -11.47 -18.05
N TRP A 18 -0.75 -12.75 -18.13
CA TRP A 18 -1.64 -13.34 -19.12
C TRP A 18 -2.71 -14.17 -18.42
N MET A 19 -3.95 -13.67 -18.44
CA MET A 19 -5.03 -14.20 -17.59
C MET A 19 -4.57 -14.23 -16.12
N ASP A 20 -4.64 -15.40 -15.46
CA ASP A 20 -4.16 -15.61 -14.09
C ASP A 20 -2.69 -16.05 -14.00
N ASN A 21 -2.00 -16.18 -15.13
CA ASN A 21 -0.60 -16.64 -15.15
C ASN A 21 0.37 -15.45 -15.28
N LEU A 22 1.48 -15.53 -14.54
CA LEU A 22 2.67 -14.74 -14.81
C LEU A 22 3.54 -15.53 -15.80
N ILE A 23 3.92 -14.88 -16.89
CA ILE A 23 4.79 -15.44 -17.93
C ILE A 23 6.02 -14.53 -18.01
N ASP A 24 7.19 -15.10 -18.25
CA ASP A 24 8.38 -14.30 -18.52
C ASP A 24 8.20 -13.52 -19.83
N GLY A 25 8.61 -12.25 -19.79
CA GLY A 25 8.63 -11.35 -20.94
C GLY A 25 9.97 -11.40 -21.64
N ASP A 26 9.99 -10.94 -22.90
CA ASP A 26 11.20 -10.87 -23.72
C ASP A 26 12.03 -9.60 -23.44
N HIS A 27 11.59 -8.75 -22.53
CA HIS A 27 12.22 -7.47 -22.21
C HIS A 27 13.05 -7.54 -20.93
N GLU A 28 14.10 -6.71 -20.87
CA GLU A 28 14.96 -6.61 -19.69
C GLU A 28 14.20 -6.04 -18.49
N ALA A 29 14.43 -6.63 -17.30
CA ALA A 29 13.87 -6.15 -16.05
C ALA A 29 14.46 -4.76 -15.71
N LEU A 30 13.58 -3.82 -15.35
CA LEU A 30 13.99 -2.46 -14.96
C LEU A 30 14.40 -2.38 -13.49
N VAL A 31 13.88 -3.27 -12.65
CA VAL A 31 14.20 -3.39 -11.23
C VAL A 31 14.37 -4.85 -10.85
N SER A 32 15.10 -5.10 -9.75
CA SER A 32 15.22 -6.45 -9.18
C SER A 32 13.87 -6.94 -8.64
N GLU A 33 13.68 -8.27 -8.58
CA GLU A 33 12.50 -8.85 -7.92
C GLU A 33 12.45 -8.46 -6.44
N GLU A 34 13.61 -8.36 -5.80
CA GLU A 34 13.78 -7.97 -4.40
C GLU A 34 13.23 -6.56 -4.13
N ASP A 35 13.61 -5.58 -4.96
CA ASP A 35 13.14 -4.20 -4.85
C ASP A 35 11.64 -4.08 -5.14
N PHE A 36 11.15 -4.85 -6.11
CA PHE A 36 9.73 -4.89 -6.45
C PHE A 36 8.89 -5.42 -5.28
N GLU A 37 9.32 -6.51 -4.64
CA GLU A 37 8.66 -7.07 -3.46
C GLU A 37 8.73 -6.12 -2.27
N ALA A 38 9.88 -5.50 -2.01
CA ALA A 38 10.05 -4.52 -0.96
C ALA A 38 9.09 -3.32 -1.15
N ALA A 39 8.96 -2.81 -2.38
CA ALA A 39 8.01 -1.75 -2.71
C ALA A 39 6.55 -2.16 -2.50
N ALA A 40 6.20 -3.41 -2.84
CA ALA A 40 4.85 -3.95 -2.61
C ALA A 40 4.53 -4.05 -1.10
N ILE A 41 5.48 -4.47 -0.27
CA ILE A 41 5.35 -4.54 1.20
C ILE A 41 5.14 -3.14 1.77
N LEU A 42 5.97 -2.16 1.39
CA LEU A 42 5.85 -0.78 1.84
C LEU A 42 4.51 -0.16 1.43
N SER A 43 4.04 -0.45 0.22
CA SER A 43 2.75 0.04 -0.28
C SER A 43 1.57 -0.52 0.53
N LYS A 44 1.61 -1.81 0.92
CA LYS A 44 0.60 -2.42 1.80
C LYS A 44 0.57 -1.76 3.18
N LYS A 45 1.74 -1.47 3.77
CA LYS A 45 1.83 -0.77 5.07
C LYS A 45 1.19 0.63 5.02
N ARG A 46 1.42 1.38 3.93
CA ARG A 46 0.86 2.74 3.74
C ARG A 46 -0.66 2.76 3.53
N LEU A 47 -1.28 1.64 3.15
CA LEU A 47 -2.75 1.56 3.02
C LEU A 47 -3.45 1.73 4.38
N ILE A 48 -2.77 1.34 5.46
CA ILE A 48 -3.35 1.26 6.81
C ILE A 48 -3.38 2.64 7.49
N SER A 49 -2.62 3.64 7.01
CA SER A 49 -2.30 4.83 7.81
C SER A 49 -2.81 6.18 7.27
N ARG A 50 -3.70 6.24 6.27
CA ARG A 50 -4.15 7.54 5.74
C ARG A 50 -5.42 8.04 6.39
N GLU A 51 -5.26 8.79 7.48
CA GLU A 51 -6.18 9.90 7.74
C GLU A 51 -5.91 10.98 6.70
N LYS A 52 -6.93 11.36 5.92
CA LYS A 52 -6.86 12.52 5.01
C LYS A 52 -7.17 13.78 5.82
N THR A 53 -6.40 14.05 6.86
CA THR A 53 -6.60 15.19 7.75
C THR A 53 -5.36 16.08 7.74
N ASN A 54 -5.56 17.40 7.81
CA ASN A 54 -4.46 18.36 7.96
C ASN A 54 -3.81 18.26 9.36
N VAL A 55 -4.46 17.55 10.28
CA VAL A 55 -4.01 17.30 11.64
C VAL A 55 -3.61 15.85 11.77
N CYS A 56 -2.44 15.62 12.36
CA CYS A 56 -1.95 14.29 12.70
C CYS A 56 -2.57 13.87 14.04
N PHE A 57 -3.35 12.79 14.05
CA PHE A 57 -3.79 12.14 15.28
C PHE A 57 -2.89 10.91 15.54
N PRO A 58 -1.85 11.05 16.39
CA PRO A 58 -0.80 10.02 16.52
C PRO A 58 -1.31 8.68 17.06
N PHE A 59 -2.50 8.67 17.65
CA PHE A 59 -3.11 7.50 18.27
C PHE A 59 -4.21 6.83 17.44
N THR A 60 -4.59 7.39 16.28
CA THR A 60 -5.58 6.79 15.39
C THR A 60 -5.11 5.40 14.96
N GLY A 61 -5.98 4.40 15.09
CA GLY A 61 -5.68 3.02 14.69
C GLY A 61 -4.73 2.28 15.64
N ILE A 62 -4.12 2.96 16.62
CA ILE A 62 -3.29 2.35 17.67
C ILE A 62 -4.13 2.08 18.92
N LEU A 63 -4.87 3.09 19.40
CA LEU A 63 -5.75 2.91 20.55
C LEU A 63 -6.98 2.08 20.17
N LYS A 64 -7.37 1.17 21.06
CA LYS A 64 -8.57 0.33 20.91
C LYS A 64 -9.53 0.58 22.07
N CYS A 65 -10.81 0.57 21.79
CA CYS A 65 -11.84 0.64 22.82
C CYS A 65 -11.79 -0.63 23.69
N ALA A 66 -11.61 -0.49 25.00
CA ALA A 66 -11.61 -1.63 25.93
C ALA A 66 -12.96 -2.39 25.96
N ARG A 67 -14.06 -1.76 25.54
CA ARG A 67 -15.40 -2.35 25.57
C ARG A 67 -15.74 -3.15 24.31
N CYS A 68 -15.42 -2.62 23.12
CA CYS A 68 -15.80 -3.24 21.84
C CYS A 68 -14.62 -3.64 20.96
N GLY A 69 -13.38 -3.38 21.37
CA GLY A 69 -12.17 -3.72 20.62
C GLY A 69 -11.93 -2.90 19.35
N SER A 70 -12.87 -2.02 18.98
CA SER A 70 -12.76 -1.19 17.77
C SER A 70 -11.63 -0.16 17.90
N PRO A 71 -10.91 0.15 16.81
CA PRO A 71 -9.88 1.18 16.81
C PRO A 71 -10.51 2.56 17.04
N LEU A 72 -9.88 3.37 17.87
CA LEU A 72 -10.27 4.77 18.05
C LEU A 72 -9.77 5.61 16.87
N GLN A 73 -10.57 6.59 16.47
CA GLN A 73 -10.25 7.56 15.42
C GLN A 73 -10.22 8.97 16.02
N GLY A 74 -9.18 9.72 15.67
CA GLY A 74 -9.09 11.14 15.97
C GLY A 74 -10.11 11.94 15.16
N GLY A 75 -10.70 12.95 15.78
CA GLY A 75 -11.62 13.84 15.11
C GLY A 75 -11.58 15.23 15.73
N GLU A 76 -11.52 16.25 14.89
CA GLU A 76 -11.73 17.63 15.30
C GLU A 76 -13.23 17.95 15.25
N LYS A 77 -13.74 18.55 16.33
CA LYS A 77 -15.03 19.22 16.29
C LYS A 77 -14.78 20.65 15.84
N LYS A 78 -15.34 21.05 14.68
CA LYS A 78 -15.42 22.48 14.34
C LYS A 78 -16.36 23.13 15.36
N GLN A 79 -15.81 24.07 16.13
CA GLN A 79 -16.56 24.91 17.07
C GLN A 79 -17.14 26.11 16.34
#